data_AF-A0A9W8IA19-F1
#
_entry.id   AF-A0A9W8IA19-F1
#
_cell.length_a   1.000
_cell.length_b   1.000
_cell.length_c   1.000
_cell.angle_alpha   90.00
_cell.angle_beta   90.00
_cell.angle_gamma   90.00
#
_symmetry.space_group_name_H-M   'P 1'
#
loop_
_entity.id
_entity.type
_entity.pdbx_description
1 polymer ?
#
loop_
_entity_poly.entity_id
_entity_poly.type
_entity_poly.pdbx_seq_one_letter_code
_entity_poly.pdbx_strand_id
1 'polypeptide(L)'
;MLMLESAANFPDHYARTLRVWRERFLKGYDKVLTTAAPKNPQLILQEQELLNAGEMEKPKYMNTYDDADNCTGYNDIFRRKWEYYFAYCEGAFATRTLGCTQLVFTRTYNEELSNAELLA
;
A
#
# COMPACT_ATOMS: atom_id res chain seq x y z
N MET A 1 31.72 -7.82 -10.31
CA MET A 1 30.56 -7.28 -11.03
C MET A 1 29.39 -8.24 -10.79
N LEU A 2 28.17 -7.74 -10.61
CA LEU A 2 26.97 -8.59 -10.52
C LEU A 2 26.31 -8.64 -11.90
N MET A 3 25.88 -9.82 -12.31
CA MET A 3 25.15 -10.06 -13.56
C MET A 3 23.71 -10.39 -13.21
N LEU A 4 22.76 -9.87 -14.00
CA LEU A 4 21.36 -10.27 -13.89
C LEU A 4 21.22 -11.71 -14.39
N GLU A 5 20.70 -12.59 -13.56
CA GLU A 5 20.47 -14.00 -13.90
C GLU A 5 19.02 -14.20 -14.34
N SER A 6 18.05 -13.76 -13.53
CA SER A 6 16.65 -13.86 -13.86
C SER A 6 15.86 -12.63 -13.42
N ALA A 7 14.80 -12.35 -14.17
CA ALA A 7 13.85 -11.30 -13.87
C ALA A 7 12.43 -11.83 -14.12
N ALA A 8 11.63 -11.88 -13.06
CA ALA A 8 10.23 -12.29 -13.14
C ALA A 8 9.33 -11.15 -12.65
N ASN A 9 8.22 -10.89 -13.34
CA ASN A 9 7.28 -9.82 -13.00
C ASN A 9 5.89 -10.38 -12.68
N PHE A 10 5.32 -9.96 -11.56
CA PHE A 10 4.10 -10.52 -10.98
C PHE A 10 3.00 -9.47 -10.70
N PRO A 11 2.65 -8.61 -11.68
CA PRO A 11 1.71 -7.51 -11.43
C PRO A 11 0.30 -8.03 -11.09
N ASP A 12 -0.16 -9.07 -11.79
CA ASP A 12 -1.49 -9.64 -11.60
C ASP A 12 -1.65 -10.32 -10.23
N HIS A 13 -0.56 -10.92 -9.72
CA HIS A 13 -0.53 -11.48 -8.37
C HIS A 13 -0.62 -10.36 -7.32
N TYR A 14 0.08 -9.25 -7.54
CA TYR A 14 0.04 -8.13 -6.61
C TYR A 14 -1.33 -7.42 -6.60
N ALA A 15 -1.97 -7.27 -7.76
CA ALA A 15 -3.34 -6.79 -7.86
C ALA A 15 -4.31 -7.66 -7.03
N ARG A 16 -4.22 -8.99 -7.15
CA ARG A 16 -5.02 -9.92 -6.34
C ARG A 16 -4.76 -9.75 -4.84
N THR A 17 -3.51 -9.58 -4.44
CA THR A 17 -3.15 -9.34 -3.03
C THR A 17 -3.84 -8.09 -2.49
N LEU A 18 -3.78 -6.97 -3.22
CA LEU A 18 -4.41 -5.71 -2.82
C LEU A 18 -5.94 -5.83 -2.69
N ARG A 19 -6.59 -6.57 -3.60
CA ARG A 19 -8.02 -6.88 -3.50
C ARG A 19 -8.36 -7.63 -2.22
N VAL A 20 -7.64 -8.72 -1.94
CA VAL A 20 -7.87 -9.53 -0.74
C VAL A 20 -7.59 -8.71 0.53
N TRP A 21 -6.59 -7.84 0.51
CA TRP A 21 -6.30 -6.94 1.62
C TRP A 21 -7.41 -5.91 1.84
N ARG A 22 -7.93 -5.29 0.78
CA ARG A 22 -9.08 -4.38 0.84
C ARG A 22 -10.29 -5.05 1.48
N GLU A 23 -10.65 -6.24 1.00
CA GLU A 23 -11.79 -6.99 1.53
C GLU A 23 -11.63 -7.32 3.02
N ARG A 24 -10.44 -7.76 3.43
CA ARG A 24 -10.15 -8.07 4.83
C ARG A 24 -10.12 -6.82 5.71
N PHE A 25 -9.56 -5.73 5.20
CA PHE A 25 -9.51 -4.44 5.89
C PHE A 25 -10.92 -3.92 6.17
N LEU A 26 -11.79 -3.88 5.15
CA LEU A 26 -13.16 -3.40 5.30
C LEU A 26 -14.00 -4.31 6.21
N LYS A 27 -13.90 -5.64 6.05
CA LYS A 27 -14.60 -6.60 6.94
C LYS A 27 -14.09 -6.57 8.38
N GLY A 28 -12.82 -6.22 8.59
CA GLY A 28 -12.15 -6.20 9.89
C GLY A 28 -12.05 -4.80 10.51
N TYR A 29 -12.67 -3.78 9.92
CA TYR A 29 -12.43 -2.39 10.30
C TYR A 29 -12.83 -2.08 11.75
N ASP A 30 -13.90 -2.71 12.26
CA ASP A 30 -14.31 -2.55 13.66
C ASP A 30 -13.19 -2.93 14.65
N LYS A 31 -12.37 -3.93 14.30
CA LYS A 31 -11.20 -4.31 15.10
C LYS A 31 -10.11 -3.24 15.05
N VAL A 32 -9.96 -2.56 13.91
CA VAL A 32 -9.02 -1.43 13.76
C VAL A 32 -9.44 -0.27 14.64
N LEU A 33 -10.76 0.03 14.73
CA LEU A 33 -11.29 1.05 15.64
C LEU A 33 -10.99 0.73 17.11
N THR A 34 -11.06 -0.55 17.49
CA THR A 34 -10.76 -0.98 18.87
C THR A 34 -9.26 -1.09 19.17
N THR A 35 -8.41 -1.00 18.14
CA THR A 35 -6.96 -1.06 18.34
C THR A 35 -6.50 0.27 18.91
N ALA A 36 -5.59 0.23 19.89
CA ALA A 36 -4.97 1.44 20.45
C ALA A 36 -4.53 2.40 19.34
N ALA A 37 -4.65 3.70 19.63
CA ALA A 37 -4.39 4.84 18.74
C ALA A 37 -3.25 4.61 17.73
N PRO A 38 -3.33 5.18 16.51
CA PRO A 38 -2.32 4.97 15.49
C PRO A 38 -0.92 5.16 16.05
N LYS A 39 -0.15 4.06 16.06
CA LYS A 39 1.22 4.02 16.57
C LYS A 39 2.13 4.99 15.81
N ASN A 40 1.70 5.45 14.64
CA ASN A 40 2.33 6.50 13.88
C ASN A 40 1.35 7.66 13.65
N PRO A 41 1.32 8.66 14.54
CA PRO A 41 0.42 9.81 14.42
C PRO A 41 0.72 10.67 13.17
N GLN A 42 1.93 10.58 12.60
CA GLN A 42 2.36 11.38 11.44
C GLN A 42 1.48 11.21 10.20
N LEU A 43 0.78 10.07 10.08
CA LEU A 43 -0.17 9.81 8.98
C LEU A 43 -1.42 10.71 9.00
N ILE A 44 -1.66 11.40 10.12
CA ILE A 44 -2.79 12.32 10.34
C ILE A 44 -2.28 13.74 10.59
N LEU A 45 -1.07 13.88 11.16
CA LEU A 45 -0.49 15.17 11.53
C LEU A 45 -0.26 16.09 10.33
N GLN A 46 0.17 15.59 9.17
CA GLN A 46 0.43 16.47 8.02
C GLN A 46 -0.84 17.19 7.53
N GLU A 47 -2.00 16.52 7.53
CA GLU A 47 -3.28 17.16 7.19
C GLU A 47 -3.71 18.13 8.30
N GLN A 48 -3.48 17.80 9.57
CA GLN A 48 -3.78 18.71 10.69
C GLN A 48 -2.89 19.96 10.69
N GLU A 49 -1.60 19.83 10.39
CA GLU A 49 -0.63 20.92 10.30
C GLU A 49 -0.97 21.86 9.13
N LEU A 50 -1.29 21.32 7.96
CA LEU A 50 -1.71 22.11 6.79
C LEU A 50 -3.03 22.86 7.04
N LEU A 51 -3.97 22.25 7.79
CA LEU A 51 -5.21 22.90 8.23
C LEU A 51 -4.94 24.00 9.27
N ASN A 52 -4.05 23.74 10.23
CA ASN A 52 -3.69 24.67 11.29
C ASN A 52 -2.85 25.85 10.78
N ALA A 53 -2.05 25.63 9.73
CA ALA A 53 -1.28 26.67 9.04
C ALA A 53 -2.14 27.53 8.09
N GLY A 54 -3.41 27.16 7.87
CA GLY A 54 -4.31 27.87 6.95
C GLY A 54 -3.97 27.70 5.47
N GLU A 55 -3.04 26.80 5.14
CA GLU A 55 -2.57 26.53 3.77
C GLU A 55 -3.49 25.58 3.00
N MET A 56 -4.46 24.98 3.71
CA MET A 56 -5.46 24.10 3.14
C MET A 56 -6.83 24.40 3.76
N GLU A 57 -7.84 24.69 2.94
CA GLU A 57 -9.22 24.77 3.44
C GLU A 57 -9.69 23.39 3.89
N LYS A 58 -10.46 23.34 4.99
CA LYS A 58 -11.10 22.10 5.46
C LYS A 58 -11.81 21.44 4.27
N PRO A 59 -11.33 20.29 3.80
CA PRO A 59 -11.91 19.68 2.62
C PRO A 59 -13.39 19.36 2.86
N LYS A 60 -14.24 19.47 1.84
CA LYS A 60 -15.70 19.22 1.98
C LYS A 60 -16.03 17.86 2.61
N TYR A 61 -15.16 16.86 2.47
CA TYR A 61 -15.31 15.53 3.09
C TYR A 61 -15.01 15.49 4.60
N MET A 62 -14.38 16.54 5.15
CA MET A 62 -14.07 16.73 6.57
C MET A 62 -15.27 17.31 7.35
N ASN A 63 -16.26 17.90 6.65
CA ASN A 63 -17.40 18.61 7.27
C ASN A 63 -18.70 17.80 7.30
N THR A 64 -18.68 16.50 7.02
CA THR A 64 -19.91 15.69 6.90
C THR A 64 -20.14 14.70 8.04
N TYR A 65 -19.32 14.71 9.10
CA TYR A 65 -19.45 13.77 10.21
C TYR A 65 -19.29 14.48 11.55
N ASP A 66 -20.37 14.51 12.34
CA ASP A 66 -20.40 14.91 13.75
C ASP A 66 -19.73 13.82 14.62
N ASP A 67 -18.42 13.62 14.48
CA ASP A 67 -17.66 12.67 15.31
C ASP A 67 -16.86 13.41 16.39
N ALA A 68 -17.55 14.26 17.16
CA ALA A 68 -16.98 14.92 18.33
C ALA A 68 -16.62 13.93 19.48
N ASP A 69 -16.96 12.64 19.35
CA ASP A 69 -16.88 11.65 20.43
C ASP A 69 -16.01 10.41 20.13
N ASN A 70 -15.33 10.34 18.98
CA ASN A 70 -14.44 9.21 18.65
C ASN A 70 -13.03 9.68 18.24
N CYS A 71 -12.28 10.17 19.23
CA CYS A 71 -10.88 10.60 19.11
C CYS A 71 -9.87 9.43 18.96
N THR A 72 -10.30 8.25 18.51
CA THR A 72 -9.36 7.21 18.11
C THR A 72 -8.86 7.59 16.71
N GLY A 73 -7.55 7.69 16.49
CA GLY A 73 -7.00 8.17 15.21
C GLY A 73 -7.32 7.29 13.98
N TYR A 74 -8.20 6.30 14.11
CA TYR A 74 -8.80 5.54 13.03
C TYR A 74 -10.27 5.99 12.90
N ASN A 75 -10.51 7.04 12.11
CA ASN A 75 -11.86 7.55 11.82
C ASN A 75 -12.30 7.20 10.38
N ASP A 76 -13.52 7.58 9.98
CA ASP A 76 -14.01 7.26 8.63
C ASP A 76 -13.12 7.83 7.51
N ILE A 77 -12.42 8.94 7.77
CA ILE A 77 -11.45 9.52 6.81
C ILE A 77 -10.28 8.56 6.60
N PHE A 78 -9.75 7.98 7.67
CA PHE A 78 -8.73 6.93 7.58
C PHE A 78 -9.23 5.73 6.79
N ARG A 79 -10.47 5.28 7.05
CA ARG A 79 -11.09 4.16 6.32
C ARG A 79 -11.11 4.42 4.82
N ARG A 80 -11.65 5.57 4.41
CA ARG A 80 -11.78 5.96 3.00
C ARG A 80 -10.43 6.14 2.31
N LYS A 81 -9.46 6.74 2.99
CA LYS A 81 -8.09 6.91 2.48
C LYS A 81 -7.46 5.56 2.13
N TRP A 82 -7.59 4.58 3.03
CA TRP A 82 -7.06 3.24 2.81
C TRP A 82 -7.86 2.44 1.76
N GLU A 83 -9.18 2.60 1.73
CA GLU A 83 -9.99 2.00 0.67
C GLU A 83 -9.57 2.53 -0.72
N TYR A 84 -9.40 3.84 -0.85
CA TYR A 84 -8.90 4.47 -2.07
C TYR A 84 -7.50 3.96 -2.44
N TYR A 85 -6.57 3.92 -1.47
CA TYR A 85 -5.23 3.38 -1.68
C TYR A 85 -5.26 1.97 -2.26
N PHE A 86 -6.01 1.05 -1.64
CA PHE A 86 -6.08 -0.33 -2.13
C PHE A 86 -6.68 -0.41 -3.53
N ALA A 87 -7.79 0.28 -3.78
CA ALA A 87 -8.48 0.24 -5.06
C ALA A 87 -7.64 0.86 -6.20
N TYR A 88 -7.00 2.01 -5.95
CA TYR A 88 -6.16 2.69 -6.92
C TYR A 88 -4.93 1.84 -7.27
N CYS A 89 -4.22 1.33 -6.26
CA CYS A 89 -3.05 0.47 -6.50
C CYS A 89 -3.44 -0.85 -7.17
N GLU A 90 -4.56 -1.48 -6.78
CA GLU A 90 -5.06 -2.68 -7.45
C GLU A 90 -5.26 -2.42 -8.94
N GLY A 91 -5.93 -1.32 -9.29
CA GLY A 91 -6.13 -0.91 -10.68
C GLY A 91 -4.80 -0.71 -11.41
N ALA A 92 -3.86 0.02 -10.81
CA ALA A 92 -2.57 0.30 -11.41
C ALA A 92 -1.70 -0.95 -11.68
N PHE A 93 -1.77 -1.96 -10.81
CA PHE A 93 -1.13 -3.25 -11.06
C PHE A 93 -1.89 -4.06 -12.12
N ALA A 94 -3.24 -4.06 -12.10
CA ALA A 94 -4.06 -4.78 -13.07
C ALA A 94 -3.94 -4.21 -14.50
N THR A 95 -3.76 -2.88 -14.64
CA THR A 95 -3.53 -2.22 -15.93
C THR A 95 -2.06 -2.25 -16.37
N ARG A 96 -1.18 -2.89 -15.59
CA ARG A 96 0.27 -2.94 -15.82
C ARG A 96 0.94 -1.57 -15.89
N THR A 97 0.33 -0.56 -15.27
CA THR A 97 0.94 0.75 -15.02
C THR A 97 2.04 0.62 -13.96
N LEU A 98 1.85 -0.28 -12.99
CA LEU A 98 2.85 -0.69 -12.01
C LEU A 98 3.25 -2.15 -12.22
N GLY A 99 4.48 -2.49 -11.84
CA GLY A 99 5.04 -3.85 -11.89
C GLY A 99 5.58 -4.29 -10.54
N CYS A 100 5.66 -5.61 -10.33
CA CYS A 100 6.25 -6.23 -9.14
C CYS A 100 7.32 -7.20 -9.61
N THR A 101 8.55 -6.71 -9.77
CA THR A 101 9.64 -7.48 -10.37
C THR A 101 10.56 -8.06 -9.30
N GLN A 102 10.76 -9.37 -9.36
CA GLN A 102 11.82 -10.06 -8.64
C GLN A 102 13.02 -10.20 -9.56
N LEU A 103 14.15 -9.62 -9.14
CA LEU A 103 15.42 -9.68 -9.85
C LEU A 103 16.38 -10.56 -9.05
N VAL A 104 16.99 -11.52 -9.73
CA VAL A 104 18.05 -12.36 -9.16
C VAL A 104 19.36 -11.97 -9.82
N PHE A 105 20.35 -11.71 -8.98
CA PHE A 105 21.69 -11.31 -9.42
C PHE A 105 22.70 -12.34 -8.95
N THR A 106 23.67 -12.63 -9.80
CA THR A 106 24.76 -13.58 -9.50
C THR A 106 26.12 -12.93 -9.74
N ARG A 107 27.18 -13.52 -9.19
CA ARG A 107 28.55 -13.13 -9.54
C ARG A 107 28.85 -13.52 -10.97
N THR A 108 29.70 -12.73 -11.63
CA THR A 108 30.29 -13.12 -12.91
C THR A 108 31.01 -14.47 -12.77
N TYR A 109 30.87 -15.34 -13.78
CA TYR A 109 31.45 -16.70 -13.80
C TYR A 109 30.93 -17.66 -12.72
N ASN A 110 29.64 -17.58 -12.38
CA ASN A 110 29.02 -18.63 -11.56
C ASN A 110 28.74 -19.88 -12.42
N GLU A 111 29.65 -20.86 -12.38
CA GLU A 111 29.59 -22.08 -13.20
C GLU A 111 28.36 -22.95 -12.88
N GLU A 112 27.85 -22.92 -11.64
CA GLU A 112 26.70 -23.71 -11.20
C GLU A 112 25.41 -23.34 -11.94
N LEU A 113 25.27 -22.07 -12.35
CA LEU A 113 24.10 -21.59 -13.09
C LEU A 113 24.27 -21.73 -14.61
N SER A 114 25.51 -21.71 -15.11
CA SER A 114 25.80 -21.83 -16.56
C SER A 114 25.49 -23.22 -17.14
N ASN A 115 25.57 -24.28 -16.32
CA ASN A 115 25.34 -25.65 -16.76
C ASN A 115 23.86 -26.07 -16.69
N ALA A 116 23.02 -25.32 -15.95
CA ALA A 116 21.60 -25.63 -15.81
C ALA A 116 20.81 -25.36 -17.10
N GLU A 117 21.23 -24.40 -17.93
CA GLU A 117 20.60 -24.10 -19.22
C GLU A 117 20.95 -25.09 -20.33
N LEU A 118 22.00 -25.92 -20.16
CA LEU A 118 22.42 -26.92 -21.15
C LEU A 118 21.77 -28.31 -20.95
N LEU A 119 21.01 -28.49 -19.87
CA LEU A 119 20.37 -29.76 -19.50
C LEU A 119 18.82 -29.69 -19.49
N ALA A 120 18.23 -28.60 -20.00
CA ALA A 120 16.79 -28.43 -20.21
C ALA A 120 16.46 -28.46 -21.70
#